data_AF-A0AAQ3KGQ4-F1
#
_entry.id   AF-A0AAQ3KGQ4-F1
#
_cell.length_a   1.000
_cell.length_b   1.000
_cell.length_c   1.000
_cell.angle_alpha   90.00
_cell.angle_beta   90.00
_cell.angle_gamma   90.00
#
_symmetry.space_group_name_H-M   'P 1'
#
loop_
_entity.id
_entity.type
_entity.pdbx_description
1 polymer ?
#
loop_
_entity_poly.entity_id
_entity_poly.type
_entity_poly.pdbx_seq_one_letter_code
_entity_poly.pdbx_strand_id
1 'polypeptide(L)' 'MPPLSSPHTKIFASSDYSVTANSDLCIITVGARQLPGETWLNLLRRNLALFKHIVPPVAK' A
#
# COMPACT_ATOMS: atom_id res chain seq x y z
N MET A 1 -23.33 -35.10 -8.43
CA MET A 1 -22.73 -33.99 -7.64
C MET A 1 -21.97 -33.10 -8.60
N PRO A 2 -22.37 -31.84 -8.82
CA PRO A 2 -21.53 -30.90 -9.55
C PRO A 2 -20.34 -30.50 -8.67
N PRO A 3 -19.16 -30.22 -9.25
CA PRO A 3 -18.00 -29.78 -8.48
C PRO A 3 -18.31 -28.41 -7.83
N LEU A 4 -17.93 -28.22 -6.56
CA LEU A 4 -17.99 -26.91 -5.91
C LEU A 4 -17.14 -25.93 -6.73
N SER A 5 -17.80 -24.97 -7.37
CA SER A 5 -17.15 -23.85 -8.03
C SER A 5 -16.25 -23.12 -7.02
N SER A 6 -14.96 -23.06 -7.32
CA SER A 6 -13.96 -22.30 -6.56
C SER A 6 -14.46 -20.89 -6.25
N PRO A 7 -14.16 -20.30 -5.08
CA PRO A 7 -14.51 -18.91 -4.82
C PRO A 7 -13.89 -18.03 -5.91
N HIS A 8 -14.70 -17.17 -6.54
CA HIS A 8 -14.28 -16.27 -7.63
C HIS A 8 -13.28 -15.18 -7.19
N THR A 9 -12.82 -15.22 -5.94
CA THR A 9 -11.86 -14.29 -5.37
C THR A 9 -10.48 -14.52 -5.95
N LYS A 10 -9.95 -13.50 -6.63
CA LYS A 10 -8.58 -13.50 -7.14
C LYS A 10 -7.72 -12.63 -6.22
N ILE A 11 -6.58 -13.16 -5.80
CA ILE A 11 -5.60 -12.45 -4.98
C ILE A 11 -4.37 -12.22 -5.83
N PHE A 12 -3.94 -10.97 -5.92
CA PHE A 12 -2.76 -10.56 -6.67
C PHE A 12 -1.74 -9.94 -5.72
N ALA A 13 -0.46 -10.17 -5.97
CA ALA A 13 0.65 -9.54 -5.27
C ALA A 13 1.66 -9.06 -6.30
N SER A 14 2.07 -7.80 -6.20
CA SER A 14 3.04 -7.20 -7.11
C SER A 14 3.77 -6.05 -6.42
N SER A 15 4.95 -5.72 -6.93
CA SER A 15 5.67 -4.48 -6.60
C SER A 15 5.23 -3.29 -7.46
N ASP A 16 4.47 -3.54 -8.53
CA ASP A 16 3.91 -2.51 -9.40
C ASP A 16 2.51 -2.10 -8.93
N TYR A 17 2.27 -0.79 -8.86
CA TYR A 17 0.97 -0.22 -8.50
C TYR A 17 -0.12 -0.45 -9.56
N SER A 18 0.23 -0.90 -10.77
CA SER A 18 -0.75 -1.26 -11.81
C SER A 18 -1.78 -2.30 -11.33
N VAL A 19 -1.40 -3.19 -10.41
CA VAL A 19 -2.33 -4.21 -9.85
C VAL A 19 -3.40 -3.64 -8.92
N THR A 20 -3.24 -2.39 -8.45
CA THR A 20 -4.23 -1.71 -7.61
C THR A 20 -5.23 -0.89 -8.42
N ALA A 21 -5.13 -0.88 -9.76
CA ALA A 21 -6.06 -0.17 -10.62
C ALA A 21 -7.51 -0.64 -10.41
N ASN A 22 -8.47 0.31 -10.44
CA ASN A 22 -9.89 0.07 -10.20
C ASN A 22 -10.24 -0.47 -8.80
N SER A 23 -9.39 -0.21 -7.79
CA SER A 23 -9.74 -0.54 -6.40
C SER A 23 -10.69 0.50 -5.80
N ASP A 24 -11.79 0.07 -5.19
CA ASP A 24 -12.70 0.97 -4.46
C ASP A 24 -12.06 1.52 -3.17
N LEU A 25 -11.11 0.77 -2.57
CA LEU A 25 -10.42 1.13 -1.34
C LEU A 25 -8.95 0.67 -1.40
N CYS A 26 -8.04 1.61 -1.13
CA CYS A 26 -6.61 1.33 -1.00
C CYS A 26 -6.18 1.54 0.46
N ILE A 27 -5.58 0.51 1.08
CA ILE A 27 -5.02 0.58 2.43
C ILE A 27 -3.51 0.64 2.34
N ILE A 28 -2.91 1.73 2.85
CA ILE A 28 -1.46 1.93 2.85
C ILE A 28 -0.94 1.69 4.27
N THR A 29 -0.19 0.61 4.46
CA THR A 29 0.39 0.22 5.77
C THR A 29 1.86 0.59 5.92
N VAL A 30 2.50 1.07 4.85
CA VAL A 30 3.92 1.43 4.86
C VAL A 30 4.18 2.69 5.70
N GLY A 31 5.28 2.68 6.45
CA GLY A 31 5.71 3.80 7.26
C GLY A 31 7.13 3.60 7.80
N ALA A 32 7.82 4.71 8.06
CA ALA A 32 9.13 4.70 8.68
C ALA A 32 9.00 4.51 10.20
N ARG A 33 9.78 3.58 10.77
CA ARG A 33 9.92 3.42 12.22
C ARG A 33 10.76 4.57 12.79
N GLN A 34 10.38 5.09 13.96
CA GLN A 34 11.17 6.07 14.71
C GLN A 34 12.50 5.44 15.17
N LEU A 35 13.60 6.15 14.94
CA LEU A 35 14.92 5.74 15.38
C LEU A 35 15.26 6.31 16.77
N PRO A 36 16.14 5.67 17.56
CA PRO A 36 16.59 6.21 18.84
C PRO A 36 17.19 7.61 18.67
N GLY A 37 16.72 8.57 19.48
CA GLY A 37 17.17 9.96 19.40
C GLY A 37 16.62 10.76 18.20
N GLU A 38 15.77 10.17 17.37
CA GLU A 38 15.15 10.88 16.24
C GLU A 38 14.04 11.82 16.70
N THR A 39 14.05 13.05 16.18
CA THR A 39 12.97 14.01 16.39
C THR A 39 11.73 13.62 15.62
N TRP A 40 10.55 13.94 16.16
CA TRP A 40 9.28 13.72 15.48
C TRP A 40 9.23 14.40 14.09
N LEU A 41 9.84 15.58 13.94
CA LEU A 41 9.91 16.29 12.65
C LEU A 41 10.71 15.50 11.60
N ASN A 42 11.82 14.88 12.00
CA ASN A 42 12.61 14.04 11.09
C ASN A 42 11.86 12.76 10.71
N LEU A 43 11.18 12.13 11.68
CA LEU A 43 10.29 11.00 11.41
C LEU A 43 9.18 11.36 10.40
N LEU A 44 8.54 12.52 10.60
CA LEU A 44 7.50 13.02 9.71
C LEU A 44 8.07 13.30 8.31
N ARG A 45 9.25 13.93 8.19
CA ARG A 45 9.89 14.20 6.90
C ARG A 45 10.16 12.92 6.11
N ARG A 46 10.65 11.86 6.77
CA ARG A 46 10.88 10.55 6.11
C ARG A 46 9.57 9.92 5.63
N ASN A 47 8.54 9.93 6.47
CA ASN A 47 7.21 9.44 6.09
C ASN A 47 6.61 10.26 4.94
N LEU A 48 6.70 11.60 4.97
CA LEU A 48 6.21 12.46 3.89
C LEU A 48 6.94 12.20 2.58
N ALA A 49 8.26 11.97 2.60
CA ALA A 49 9.01 11.61 1.41
C ALA A 49 8.51 10.28 0.81
N LEU A 50 8.27 9.26 1.65
CA LEU A 50 7.68 7.99 1.20
C LEU A 50 6.28 8.18 0.60
N PHE A 51 5.38 8.86 1.31
CA PHE A 51 3.99 9.06 0.85
C PHE A 51 3.90 9.87 -0.45
N LYS A 52 4.80 10.83 -0.68
CA LYS A 52 4.88 11.57 -1.95
C LYS A 52 5.12 10.66 -3.16
N HIS A 53 5.79 9.52 -2.99
CA HIS A 53 6.01 8.55 -4.06
C HIS A 53 4.91 7.50 -4.16
N ILE A 54 4.21 7.20 -3.06
CA ILE A 54 3.23 6.11 -2.98
C ILE A 54 1.80 6.58 -3.29
N VAL A 55 1.38 7.73 -2.78
CA VAL A 55 -0.01 8.18 -2.90
C VAL A 55 -0.39 8.54 -4.35
N PRO A 56 0.42 9.30 -5.13
CA PRO A 56 0.05 9.66 -6.49
C PRO A 56 -0.19 8.49 -7.46
N PRO A 57 0.60 7.39 -7.48
CA PRO A 57 0.31 6.27 -8.36
C PRO A 57 -0.87 5.41 -7.88
N VAL A 58 -1.16 5.36 -6.58
CA VAL A 58 -2.26 4.56 -6.00
C VAL A 58 -3.62 5.25 -6.13
N ALA A 59 -3.65 6.58 -6.05
CA ALA A 59 -4.88 7.40 -6.12
C ALA A 59 -5.27 7.81 -7.56
N LYS A 60 -4.65 7.18 -8.57
CA LYS A 60 -4.92 7.44 -9.99
C LYS A 60 -6.05 6.59 -10.54
#